data_AF-A0A7X9XB09-F1
#
_entry.id   AF-A0A7X9XB09-F1
#
_cell.length_a   1.000
_cell.length_b   1.000
_cell.length_c   1.000
_cell.angle_alpha   90.00
_cell.angle_beta   90.00
_cell.angle_gamma   90.00
#
_symmetry.space_group_name_H-M   'P 1'
#
loop_
_entity.id
_entity.type
_entity.pdbx_description
1 polymer ?
#
loop_
_entity_poly.entity_id
_entity_poly.type
_entity_poly.pdbx_seq_one_letter_code
_entity_poly.pdbx_strand_id
1 'polypeptide(L)'
;MKNQIIILALMLLTWNVSAQDIASQKKPKKLKEVKQAVTFHTDRYDLKIGKNGAFSSIKLANGKEILRADRTKSFYLNLPKGEVKFKKFYKKGDDFVFATEDESYMATFSIEAKPTYVAFTLKDFYGDMPDAGTMEFKVVVNHKDITGLPFDKRLKEKNRDYRPNVIFIFDQLRNRGKEETLSGFALYTYDKPKEEEESVMNAWVNEAIPHPVKGDWTYDRAVEWMQAEKKSQSGKKAVDILLHSISK
;
A
#
# COMPACT_ATOMS: atom_id res chain seq x y z
N MET A 1 -43.75 -30.37 11.37
CA MET A 1 -43.26 -29.02 11.02
C MET A 1 -42.49 -28.49 12.22
N LYS A 2 -41.14 -28.56 12.18
CA LYS A 2 -40.27 -28.07 13.26
C LYS A 2 -39.54 -26.84 12.74
N ASN A 3 -39.86 -25.68 13.31
CA ASN A 3 -39.19 -24.41 13.05
C ASN A 3 -37.74 -24.50 13.55
N GLN A 4 -36.78 -24.37 12.66
CA GLN A 4 -35.40 -24.07 13.00
C GLN A 4 -35.19 -22.56 12.86
N ILE A 5 -35.01 -21.90 14.00
CA ILE A 5 -34.57 -20.51 14.09
C ILE A 5 -33.07 -20.53 13.79
N ILE A 6 -32.67 -20.00 12.64
CA ILE A 6 -31.26 -19.73 12.32
C ILE A 6 -30.91 -18.41 12.97
N ILE A 7 -30.15 -18.46 14.08
CA ILE A 7 -29.52 -17.29 14.67
C ILE A 7 -28.23 -17.05 13.89
N LEU A 8 -28.24 -16.03 13.02
CA LEU A 8 -27.01 -15.50 12.41
C LEU A 8 -26.25 -14.71 13.48
N ALA A 9 -25.15 -15.28 13.97
CA ALA A 9 -24.21 -14.54 14.80
C ALA A 9 -23.34 -13.64 13.89
N LEU A 10 -23.66 -12.35 13.85
CA LEU A 10 -22.74 -11.33 13.33
C LEU A 10 -21.54 -11.24 14.29
N MET A 11 -20.42 -11.87 13.95
CA MET A 11 -19.15 -11.57 14.61
C MET A 11 -18.60 -10.26 14.04
N LEU A 12 -18.88 -9.16 14.74
CA LEU A 12 -18.10 -7.93 14.61
C LEU A 12 -16.72 -8.21 15.22
N LEU A 13 -15.77 -8.59 14.38
CA LEU A 13 -14.35 -8.55 14.71
C LEU A 13 -13.94 -7.08 14.81
N THR A 14 -14.17 -6.47 15.98
CA THR A 14 -13.53 -5.20 16.31
C THR A 14 -12.07 -5.48 16.60
N TRP A 15 -11.23 -5.24 15.59
CA TRP A 15 -9.79 -5.25 15.79
C TRP A 15 -9.48 -4.12 16.78
N ASN A 16 -8.94 -4.46 17.95
CA ASN A 16 -8.39 -3.48 18.87
C ASN A 16 -7.16 -2.83 18.22
N VAL A 17 -7.38 -1.80 17.41
CA VAL A 17 -6.32 -0.96 16.87
C VAL A 17 -5.87 -0.05 18.01
N SER A 18 -4.69 -0.33 18.55
CA SER A 18 -4.06 0.53 19.56
C SER A 18 -3.48 1.75 18.84
N ALA A 19 -3.76 2.98 19.31
CA ALA A 19 -2.96 4.15 18.90
C ALA A 19 -1.50 3.83 19.08
N GLN A 20 -0.71 4.29 18.12
CA GLN A 20 0.69 4.57 18.36
C GLN A 20 0.86 6.06 18.62
N ASP A 21 0.72 6.44 19.88
CA ASP A 21 1.50 7.55 20.43
C ASP A 21 2.98 7.12 20.36
N ILE A 22 3.91 8.00 19.99
CA ILE A 22 5.37 7.72 20.09
C ILE A 22 5.70 7.16 21.48
N ALA A 23 5.06 7.65 22.54
CA ALA A 23 5.25 7.16 23.91
C ALA A 23 4.77 5.71 24.14
N SER A 24 3.89 5.21 23.26
CA SER A 24 3.32 3.87 23.32
C SER A 24 3.91 2.88 22.29
N GLN A 25 4.76 3.38 21.37
CA GLN A 25 5.41 2.54 20.38
C GLN A 25 6.30 1.50 21.04
N LYS A 26 6.14 0.23 20.66
CA LYS A 26 6.97 -0.86 21.14
C LYS A 26 7.84 -1.34 20.01
N LYS A 27 9.15 -1.41 20.24
CA LYS A 27 10.08 -2.02 19.30
C LYS A 27 9.56 -3.42 18.91
N PRO A 28 9.38 -3.72 17.61
CA PRO A 28 8.95 -5.03 17.16
C PRO A 28 9.86 -6.13 17.74
N LYS A 29 9.25 -7.21 18.25
CA LYS A 29 9.96 -8.38 18.80
C LYS A 29 9.74 -9.61 17.92
N LYS A 30 10.53 -10.66 18.15
CA LYS A 30 10.45 -11.96 17.45
C LYS A 30 10.67 -11.84 15.93
N LEU A 31 11.56 -10.93 15.53
CA LEU A 31 11.94 -10.72 14.14
C LEU A 31 12.81 -11.87 13.64
N LYS A 32 12.52 -12.36 12.44
CA LYS A 32 13.36 -13.34 11.73
C LYS A 32 13.97 -12.66 10.52
N GLU A 33 15.29 -12.63 10.43
CA GLU A 33 15.97 -12.05 9.26
C GLU A 33 15.59 -12.79 7.98
N VAL A 34 15.32 -12.03 6.92
CA VAL A 34 15.02 -12.56 5.60
C VAL A 34 16.33 -12.91 4.90
N LYS A 35 16.64 -14.20 4.80
CA LYS A 35 17.92 -14.68 4.25
C LYS A 35 17.99 -14.71 2.72
N GLN A 36 16.83 -14.70 2.06
CA GLN A 36 16.71 -14.80 0.61
C GLN A 36 15.67 -13.80 0.10
N ALA A 37 15.76 -13.43 -1.18
CA ALA A 37 14.78 -12.54 -1.77
C ALA A 37 13.35 -13.13 -1.67
N VAL A 38 12.38 -12.26 -1.44
CA VAL A 38 10.95 -12.59 -1.38
C VAL A 38 10.32 -12.14 -2.69
N THR A 39 9.52 -13.02 -3.30
CA THR A 39 8.82 -12.72 -4.55
C THR A 39 7.32 -12.73 -4.33
N PHE A 40 6.64 -11.70 -4.83
CA PHE A 40 5.20 -11.52 -4.83
C PHE A 40 4.71 -11.68 -6.25
N HIS A 41 3.93 -12.72 -6.50
CA HIS A 41 3.45 -13.12 -7.81
C HIS A 41 2.03 -12.60 -8.04
N THR A 42 1.83 -11.90 -9.16
CA THR A 42 0.50 -11.52 -9.69
C THR A 42 0.35 -12.12 -11.09
N ASP A 43 -0.84 -12.06 -11.67
CA ASP A 43 -1.06 -12.53 -13.04
C ASP A 43 -0.37 -11.63 -14.09
N ARG A 44 0.07 -10.43 -13.69
CA ARG A 44 0.57 -9.39 -14.60
C ARG A 44 2.04 -9.09 -14.43
N TYR A 45 2.59 -9.32 -13.24
CA TYR A 45 3.99 -9.09 -12.93
C TYR A 45 4.43 -9.79 -11.64
N ASP A 46 5.73 -10.03 -11.55
CA ASP A 46 6.42 -10.45 -10.33
C ASP A 46 7.16 -9.26 -9.71
N LEU A 47 6.97 -9.05 -8.41
CA LEU A 47 7.76 -8.12 -7.62
C LEU A 47 8.73 -8.87 -6.71
N LYS A 48 10.01 -8.52 -6.74
CA LYS A 48 11.04 -9.12 -5.88
C LYS A 48 11.67 -8.12 -4.93
N ILE A 49 11.61 -8.42 -3.63
CA ILE A 49 12.30 -7.68 -2.57
C ILE A 49 13.52 -8.48 -2.11
N GLY A 50 14.70 -7.86 -2.16
CA GLY A 50 15.96 -8.47 -1.73
C GLY A 50 16.04 -8.66 -0.22
N LYS A 51 17.06 -9.40 0.23
CA LYS A 51 17.30 -9.69 1.67
C LYS A 51 17.52 -8.45 2.56
N ASN A 52 17.80 -7.30 1.95
CA ASN A 52 17.97 -6.02 2.63
C ASN A 52 16.72 -5.12 2.56
N GLY A 53 15.61 -5.62 2.00
CA GLY A 53 14.37 -4.86 1.85
C GLY A 53 14.34 -3.95 0.61
N ALA A 54 15.43 -3.90 -0.17
CA ALA A 54 15.44 -3.15 -1.42
C ALA A 54 14.74 -3.94 -2.53
N PHE A 55 13.95 -3.24 -3.33
CA PHE A 55 13.31 -3.80 -4.52
C PHE A 55 14.40 -4.12 -5.53
N SER A 56 14.39 -5.35 -6.02
CA SER A 56 15.46 -5.92 -6.86
C SER A 56 14.99 -6.28 -8.27
N SER A 57 13.69 -6.47 -8.47
CA SER A 57 13.10 -6.76 -9.78
C SER A 57 11.61 -6.42 -9.77
N ILE A 58 11.12 -5.90 -10.89
CA ILE A 58 9.71 -5.87 -11.26
C ILE A 58 9.63 -6.39 -12.69
N LYS A 59 9.18 -7.63 -12.85
CA LYS A 59 9.16 -8.32 -14.13
C LYS A 59 7.72 -8.53 -14.59
N LEU A 60 7.37 -8.01 -15.76
CA LEU A 60 6.04 -8.21 -16.34
C LEU A 60 5.84 -9.70 -16.71
N ALA A 61 4.59 -10.12 -16.87
CA ALA A 61 4.21 -11.50 -17.24
C ALA A 61 4.90 -11.99 -18.53
N ASN A 62 5.23 -11.08 -19.45
CA ASN A 62 6.00 -11.39 -20.67
C ASN A 62 7.53 -11.52 -20.44
N GLY A 63 7.98 -11.47 -19.19
CA GLY A 63 9.39 -11.60 -18.80
C GLY A 63 10.21 -10.31 -18.83
N LYS A 64 9.65 -9.19 -19.30
CA LYS A 64 10.34 -7.89 -19.39
C LYS A 64 10.60 -7.30 -17.99
N GLU A 65 11.86 -7.07 -17.67
CA GLU A 65 12.27 -6.31 -16.48
C GLU A 65 11.98 -4.82 -16.70
N ILE A 66 11.27 -4.21 -15.75
CA ILE A 66 10.92 -2.79 -15.83
C ILE A 66 11.52 -1.97 -14.68
N LEU A 67 12.07 -2.57 -13.63
CA LEU A 67 12.67 -1.82 -12.52
C LEU A 67 14.00 -1.17 -12.93
N ARG A 68 14.14 0.11 -12.62
CA ARG A 68 15.44 0.81 -12.59
C ARG A 68 16.01 0.74 -11.19
N ALA A 69 16.69 -0.37 -10.87
CA ALA A 69 17.22 -0.62 -9.53
C ALA A 69 18.22 0.46 -9.09
N ASP A 70 18.99 1.03 -10.02
CA ASP A 70 19.96 2.12 -9.80
C ASP A 70 19.32 3.43 -9.31
N ARG A 71 18.05 3.67 -9.65
CA ARG A 71 17.32 4.91 -9.32
C ARG A 71 16.21 4.70 -8.29
N THR A 72 15.85 3.46 -8.03
CA THR A 72 14.85 3.07 -7.04
C THR A 72 15.42 3.21 -5.64
N LYS A 73 14.60 3.72 -4.72
CA LYS A 73 14.98 3.83 -3.30
C LYS A 73 14.18 2.89 -2.40
N SER A 74 13.14 2.25 -2.93
CA SER A 74 12.20 1.45 -2.12
C SER A 74 11.65 2.31 -0.98
N PHE A 75 11.62 1.82 0.25
CA PHE A 75 11.31 2.63 1.42
C PHE A 75 12.56 3.33 1.99
N TYR A 76 12.44 4.60 2.35
CA TYR A 76 13.46 5.37 3.05
C TYR A 76 12.84 6.44 3.92
N LEU A 77 13.64 6.99 4.84
CA LEU A 77 13.27 8.13 5.66
C LEU A 77 13.92 9.39 5.11
N ASN A 78 13.15 10.47 5.07
CA ASN A 78 13.63 11.80 4.77
C ASN A 78 13.62 12.59 6.08
N LEU A 79 14.79 12.73 6.71
CA LEU A 79 14.95 13.37 8.02
C LEU A 79 15.63 14.74 7.84
N PRO A 80 15.54 15.66 8.82
CA PRO A 80 16.21 16.96 8.74
C PRO A 80 17.73 16.89 8.50
N LYS A 81 18.37 15.81 8.96
CA LYS A 81 19.82 15.57 8.80
C LYS A 81 20.17 14.86 7.48
N GLY A 82 19.18 14.48 6.68
CA GLY A 82 19.36 13.80 5.41
C GLY A 82 18.52 12.52 5.28
N GLU A 83 18.71 11.87 4.13
CA GLU A 83 18.05 10.62 3.80
C GLU A 83 18.67 9.43 4.55
N VAL A 84 17.81 8.60 5.15
CA VAL A 84 18.21 7.35 5.83
C VAL A 84 17.50 6.17 5.19
N LYS A 85 18.26 5.20 4.69
CA LYS A 85 17.71 4.00 4.05
C LYS A 85 17.38 2.92 5.09
N PHE A 86 16.30 2.19 4.86
CA PHE A 86 16.14 0.88 5.48
C PHE A 86 17.14 -0.09 4.83
N LYS A 87 17.93 -0.78 5.65
CA LYS A 87 19.01 -1.69 5.22
C LYS A 87 18.81 -3.12 5.70
N LYS A 88 17.91 -3.32 6.65
CA LYS A 88 17.57 -4.64 7.19
C LYS A 88 16.12 -4.98 6.90
N PHE A 89 15.88 -6.27 6.67
CA PHE A 89 14.57 -6.79 6.32
C PHE A 89 14.28 -8.07 7.09
N TYR A 90 13.16 -8.06 7.79
CA TYR A 90 12.74 -9.14 8.67
C TYR A 90 11.33 -9.59 8.35
N LYS A 91 11.00 -10.80 8.79
CA LYS A 91 9.64 -11.33 8.87
C LYS A 91 9.16 -11.32 10.32
N LYS A 92 7.90 -10.95 10.54
CA LYS A 92 7.21 -10.90 11.84
C LYS A 92 5.83 -11.53 11.66
N GLY A 93 5.70 -12.83 11.94
CA GLY A 93 4.49 -13.56 11.55
C GLY A 93 4.36 -13.56 10.03
N ASP A 94 3.24 -13.08 9.51
CA ASP A 94 3.00 -12.92 8.07
C ASP A 94 3.43 -11.54 7.53
N ASP A 95 3.73 -10.60 8.42
CA ASP A 95 4.19 -9.25 8.06
C ASP A 95 5.69 -9.19 7.80
N PHE A 96 6.10 -8.11 7.15
CA PHE A 96 7.49 -7.77 6.89
C PHE A 96 7.90 -6.49 7.62
N VAL A 97 9.14 -6.43 8.11
CA VAL A 97 9.68 -5.27 8.82
C VAL A 97 10.92 -4.75 8.11
N PHE A 98 10.88 -3.48 7.70
CA PHE A 98 12.01 -2.73 7.16
C PHE A 98 12.65 -1.94 8.29
N ALA A 99 13.96 -2.05 8.49
CA ALA A 99 14.67 -1.37 9.57
C ALA A 99 15.96 -0.68 9.10
N THR A 100 16.31 0.42 9.77
CA THR A 100 17.60 1.08 9.60
C THR A 100 18.73 0.18 10.11
N GLU A 101 19.97 0.51 9.77
CA GLU A 101 21.15 -0.29 10.17
C GLU A 101 21.24 -0.47 11.69
N ASP A 102 21.02 0.62 12.42
CA ASP A 102 21.04 0.71 13.88
C ASP A 102 19.70 0.32 14.52
N GLU A 103 18.68 -0.01 13.70
CA GLU A 103 17.35 -0.38 14.14
C GLU A 103 16.64 0.71 14.98
N SER A 104 17.05 1.97 14.85
CA SER A 104 16.41 3.11 15.49
C SER A 104 15.03 3.43 14.88
N TYR A 105 14.81 3.04 13.62
CA TYR A 105 13.53 3.13 12.96
C TYR A 105 13.14 1.80 12.32
N MET A 106 11.87 1.42 12.45
CA MET A 106 11.29 0.23 11.82
C MET A 106 9.88 0.50 11.29
N ALA A 107 9.59 0.02 10.08
CA ALA A 107 8.26 0.03 9.50
C ALA A 107 7.78 -1.39 9.24
N THR A 108 6.63 -1.77 9.79
CA THR A 108 6.01 -3.09 9.59
C THR A 108 4.92 -2.97 8.55
N PHE A 109 4.98 -3.80 7.50
CA PHE A 109 3.97 -3.85 6.45
C PHE A 109 3.37 -5.26 6.34
N SER A 110 2.06 -5.34 6.14
CA SER A 110 1.48 -6.47 5.41
C SER A 110 1.72 -6.23 3.92
N ILE A 111 2.22 -7.24 3.23
CA ILE A 111 2.45 -7.19 1.78
C ILE A 111 1.75 -8.40 1.18
N GLU A 112 0.74 -8.15 0.35
CA GLU A 112 -0.12 -9.19 -0.21
C GLU A 112 -0.15 -9.09 -1.73
N ALA A 113 0.13 -10.20 -2.40
CA ALA A 113 -0.06 -10.30 -3.84
C ALA A 113 -1.51 -10.70 -4.12
N LYS A 114 -2.17 -9.96 -5.00
CA LYS A 114 -3.50 -10.22 -5.54
C LYS A 114 -3.36 -10.43 -7.06
N PRO A 115 -4.38 -10.95 -7.75
CA PRO A 115 -4.28 -11.26 -9.19
C PRO A 115 -3.75 -10.08 -10.04
N THR A 116 -4.15 -8.84 -9.75
CA THR A 116 -3.80 -7.68 -10.59
C THR A 116 -2.90 -6.64 -9.92
N TYR A 117 -2.58 -6.80 -8.63
CA TYR A 117 -1.82 -5.80 -7.86
C TYR A 117 -1.11 -6.41 -6.64
N VAL A 118 -0.13 -5.70 -6.11
CA VAL A 118 0.47 -5.99 -4.79
C VAL A 118 0.09 -4.87 -3.82
N ALA A 119 -0.59 -5.24 -2.73
CA ALA A 119 -0.96 -4.34 -1.65
C ALA A 119 0.17 -4.18 -0.64
N PHE A 120 0.41 -2.96 -0.19
CA PHE A 120 1.30 -2.60 0.91
C PHE A 120 0.48 -1.87 1.96
N THR A 121 0.23 -2.50 3.10
CA THR A 121 -0.48 -1.87 4.22
C THR A 121 0.50 -1.65 5.36
N LEU A 122 0.74 -0.39 5.73
CA LEU A 122 1.53 -0.09 6.92
C LEU A 122 0.74 -0.56 8.15
N LYS A 123 1.35 -1.38 9.01
CA LYS A 123 0.74 -1.96 10.21
C LYS A 123 1.29 -1.37 11.50
N ASP A 124 2.52 -0.87 11.46
CA ASP A 124 3.22 -0.33 12.62
C ASP A 124 4.40 0.52 12.14
N PHE A 125 4.69 1.61 12.85
CA PHE A 125 5.97 2.31 12.74
C PHE A 125 6.57 2.50 14.14
N TYR A 126 7.82 2.08 14.30
CA TYR A 126 8.62 2.29 15.51
C TYR A 126 9.76 3.26 15.23
N GLY A 127 9.91 4.25 16.10
CA GLY A 127 11.03 5.20 16.12
C GLY A 127 10.56 6.62 16.36
N ASP A 128 11.40 7.43 17.00
CA ASP A 128 11.11 8.83 17.30
C ASP A 128 11.35 9.69 16.04
N MET A 129 10.31 9.80 15.21
CA MET A 129 10.36 10.57 13.98
C MET A 129 10.36 12.07 14.32
N PRO A 130 11.33 12.88 13.83
CA PRO A 130 11.31 14.32 14.02
C PRO A 130 10.12 14.98 13.30
N ASP A 131 9.73 16.20 13.70
CA ASP A 131 8.53 16.88 13.16
C ASP A 131 8.51 17.06 11.65
N ALA A 132 9.68 17.34 11.05
CA ALA A 132 9.82 17.47 9.60
C ALA A 132 10.22 16.15 8.91
N GLY A 133 10.23 15.04 9.65
CA GLY A 133 10.60 13.72 9.14
C GLY A 133 9.42 13.02 8.44
N THR A 134 9.69 12.41 7.28
CA THR A 134 8.73 11.58 6.56
C THR A 134 9.32 10.23 6.21
N MET A 135 8.45 9.25 5.97
CA MET A 135 8.84 8.03 5.25
C MET A 135 8.35 8.14 3.82
N GLU A 136 9.22 7.83 2.88
CA GLU A 136 8.90 7.85 1.46
C GLU A 136 9.10 6.46 0.87
N PHE A 137 8.22 6.12 -0.07
CA PHE A 137 8.39 5.01 -0.99
C PHE A 137 8.70 5.57 -2.37
N LYS A 138 9.75 5.07 -3.03
CA LYS A 138 10.07 5.44 -4.41
C LYS A 138 10.52 4.24 -5.22
N VAL A 139 9.76 3.97 -6.28
CA VAL A 139 10.12 3.04 -7.35
C VAL A 139 10.24 3.79 -8.67
N VAL A 140 11.31 3.50 -9.40
CA VAL A 140 11.55 4.06 -10.73
C VAL A 140 11.56 2.91 -11.72
N VAL A 141 10.83 3.08 -12.82
CA VAL A 141 10.73 2.05 -13.86
C VAL A 141 11.13 2.58 -15.24
N ASN A 142 11.29 1.67 -16.20
CA ASN A 142 11.50 1.99 -17.62
C ASN A 142 10.19 2.05 -18.41
N HIS A 143 9.06 1.65 -17.80
CA HIS A 143 7.77 1.58 -18.45
C HIS A 143 6.79 2.58 -17.86
N LYS A 144 5.86 3.08 -18.66
CA LYS A 144 4.75 3.89 -18.15
C LYS A 144 3.68 3.02 -17.45
N ASP A 145 3.81 1.70 -17.44
CA ASP A 145 2.70 0.78 -17.12
C ASP A 145 2.79 0.18 -15.71
N ILE A 146 3.58 0.76 -14.81
CA ILE A 146 3.34 0.57 -13.37
C ILE A 146 2.90 1.89 -12.77
N THR A 147 1.94 1.82 -11.86
CA THR A 147 1.45 2.97 -11.11
C THR A 147 1.07 2.50 -9.72
N GLY A 148 0.79 3.47 -8.84
CA GLY A 148 0.26 3.18 -7.52
C GLY A 148 -1.16 3.69 -7.33
N LEU A 149 -1.88 3.11 -6.38
CA LEU A 149 -3.16 3.58 -5.86
C LEU A 149 -3.04 3.75 -4.34
N PRO A 150 -3.03 4.98 -3.80
CA PRO A 150 -3.09 5.18 -2.35
C PRO A 150 -4.44 4.73 -1.80
N PHE A 151 -4.45 4.17 -0.59
CA PHE A 151 -5.67 3.68 0.04
C PHE A 151 -6.46 4.75 0.76
N ASP A 152 -5.83 5.87 1.12
CA ASP A 152 -6.48 7.01 1.72
C ASP A 152 -5.75 8.31 1.38
N LYS A 153 -6.35 9.43 1.78
CA LYS A 153 -5.82 10.78 1.54
C LYS A 153 -4.58 11.15 2.34
N ARG A 154 -4.17 10.35 3.34
CA ARG A 154 -2.97 10.62 4.14
C ARG A 154 -1.71 10.23 3.38
N LEU A 155 -1.81 9.26 2.48
CA LEU A 155 -0.69 8.92 1.59
C LEU A 155 -0.63 9.89 0.41
N LYS A 156 0.36 10.78 0.43
CA LYS A 156 0.55 11.74 -0.67
C LYS A 156 1.30 11.10 -1.82
N GLU A 157 0.74 11.16 -3.01
CA GLU A 157 1.45 10.82 -4.24
C GLU A 157 2.22 12.03 -4.77
N LYS A 158 3.52 11.85 -5.08
CA LYS A 158 4.36 12.90 -5.67
C LYS A 158 4.59 12.61 -7.14
N ASN A 159 4.47 13.66 -7.97
CA ASN A 159 4.73 13.60 -9.41
C ASN A 159 3.86 12.59 -10.17
N ARG A 160 2.57 12.50 -9.83
CA ARG A 160 1.59 11.61 -10.45
C ARG A 160 1.56 11.69 -11.99
N ASP A 161 1.71 12.89 -12.53
CA ASP A 161 1.73 13.14 -13.98
C ASP A 161 3.09 12.84 -14.63
N TYR A 162 4.15 12.67 -13.82
CA TYR A 162 5.52 12.47 -14.27
C TYR A 162 5.96 11.01 -14.11
N ARG A 163 5.43 10.14 -14.99
CA ARG A 163 5.98 8.80 -15.21
C ARG A 163 7.43 8.95 -15.69
N PRO A 164 8.38 8.19 -15.14
CA PRO A 164 8.20 6.80 -14.71
C PRO A 164 8.48 6.55 -13.20
N ASN A 165 8.13 7.49 -12.33
CA ASN A 165 8.35 7.36 -10.89
C ASN A 165 7.01 7.13 -10.17
N VAL A 166 6.94 6.11 -9.32
CA VAL A 166 5.88 5.98 -8.31
C VAL A 166 6.47 6.42 -6.98
N ILE A 167 5.94 7.51 -6.43
CA ILE A 167 6.43 8.10 -5.17
C ILE A 167 5.27 8.32 -4.23
N PHE A 168 5.34 7.67 -3.07
CA PHE A 168 4.39 7.87 -1.98
C PHE A 168 5.08 8.43 -0.75
N ILE A 169 4.43 9.38 -0.07
CA ILE A 169 4.92 10.00 1.15
C ILE A 169 3.94 9.65 2.27
N PHE A 170 4.43 8.87 3.24
CA PHE A 170 3.77 8.65 4.51
C PHE A 170 4.13 9.81 5.42
N ASP A 171 3.25 10.80 5.48
CA ASP A 171 3.37 11.89 6.44
C ASP A 171 2.74 11.51 7.78
N GLN A 172 2.95 12.36 8.79
CA GLN A 172 2.33 12.25 10.11
C GLN A 172 2.58 10.91 10.83
N LEU A 173 3.72 10.24 10.59
CA LEU A 173 4.04 9.00 11.30
C LEU A 173 4.13 9.17 12.83
N ARG A 174 4.40 10.40 13.29
CA ARG A 174 4.60 10.82 14.68
C ARG A 174 3.29 11.09 15.45
N ASN A 175 2.34 11.82 14.86
CA ASN A 175 1.16 12.33 15.57
C ASN A 175 -0.09 11.63 15.03
N ARG A 176 -0.49 10.53 15.67
CA ARG A 176 -1.64 9.73 15.20
C ARG A 176 -2.65 9.43 16.29
N GLY A 177 -3.92 9.57 15.93
CA GLY A 177 -5.05 9.18 16.76
C GLY A 177 -5.24 7.66 16.82
N LYS A 178 -5.92 7.16 17.86
CA LYS A 178 -6.24 5.73 18.08
C LYS A 178 -7.01 5.07 16.92
N GLU A 179 -7.78 5.87 16.20
CA GLU A 179 -8.70 5.41 15.17
C GLU A 179 -8.15 5.61 13.75
N GLU A 180 -6.92 6.08 13.62
CA GLU A 180 -6.36 6.43 12.32
C GLU A 180 -5.67 5.22 11.66
N THR A 181 -6.13 4.86 10.46
CA THR A 181 -5.43 3.90 9.60
C THR A 181 -4.02 4.39 9.30
N LEU A 182 -3.04 3.49 9.38
CA LEU A 182 -1.64 3.81 9.05
C LEU A 182 -1.39 3.93 7.53
N SER A 183 -2.47 3.85 6.74
CA SER A 183 -2.50 3.93 5.29
C SER A 183 -1.79 2.77 4.58
N GLY A 184 -1.79 2.83 3.26
CA GLY A 184 -1.23 1.83 2.38
C GLY A 184 -1.43 2.21 0.92
N PHE A 185 -0.91 1.37 0.04
CA PHE A 185 -1.09 1.54 -1.39
C PHE A 185 -1.07 0.20 -2.11
N ALA A 186 -1.70 0.15 -3.27
CA ALA A 186 -1.50 -0.92 -4.24
C ALA A 186 -0.51 -0.46 -5.30
N LEU A 187 0.42 -1.34 -5.70
CA LEU A 187 1.14 -1.23 -6.97
C LEU A 187 0.46 -2.14 -7.98
N TYR A 188 0.29 -1.68 -9.21
CA TYR A 188 -0.33 -2.48 -10.25
C TYR A 188 0.19 -2.09 -11.62
N THR A 189 0.00 -3.01 -12.58
CA THR A 189 0.36 -2.80 -13.97
C THR A 189 -0.84 -3.00 -14.90
N TYR A 190 -0.78 -2.37 -16.07
CA TYR A 190 -1.81 -2.49 -17.10
C TYR A 190 -1.26 -2.15 -18.48
N ASP A 191 -1.67 -2.89 -19.49
CA ASP A 191 -1.39 -2.58 -20.90
C ASP A 191 -2.55 -1.82 -21.54
N LYS A 192 -3.77 -2.02 -21.00
CA LYS A 192 -5.02 -1.45 -21.54
C LYS A 192 -5.81 -0.69 -20.46
N PRO A 193 -6.57 0.36 -20.82
CA PRO A 193 -7.39 1.10 -19.85
C PRO A 193 -8.37 0.25 -19.03
N LYS A 194 -8.91 -0.81 -19.63
CA LYS A 194 -9.83 -1.74 -18.94
C LYS A 194 -9.14 -2.51 -17.81
N GLU A 195 -7.86 -2.85 -17.99
CA GLU A 195 -7.05 -3.55 -16.99
C GLU A 195 -6.66 -2.63 -15.83
N GLU A 196 -6.45 -1.34 -16.10
CA GLU A 196 -6.29 -0.30 -15.08
C GLU A 196 -7.57 -0.20 -14.24
N GLU A 197 -8.73 -0.06 -14.89
CA GLU A 197 -10.02 0.01 -14.21
C GLU A 197 -10.28 -1.22 -13.35
N GLU A 198 -10.04 -2.43 -13.87
CA GLU A 198 -10.16 -3.67 -13.10
C GLU A 198 -9.27 -3.68 -11.85
N SER A 199 -8.02 -3.22 -11.96
CA SER A 199 -7.11 -3.18 -10.79
C SER A 199 -7.57 -2.19 -9.75
N VAL A 200 -8.01 -1.01 -10.19
CA VAL A 200 -8.52 0.04 -9.31
C VAL A 200 -9.79 -0.43 -8.61
N MET A 201 -10.72 -1.09 -9.33
CA MET A 201 -11.96 -1.60 -8.73
C MET A 201 -11.70 -2.74 -7.75
N ASN A 202 -10.83 -3.69 -8.10
CA ASN A 202 -10.46 -4.77 -7.18
C ASN A 202 -9.78 -4.22 -5.93
N ALA A 203 -8.85 -3.27 -6.06
CA ALA A 203 -8.24 -2.64 -4.89
C ALA A 203 -9.27 -1.86 -4.06
N TRP A 204 -10.19 -1.14 -4.69
CA TRP A 204 -11.22 -0.37 -3.96
C TRP A 204 -12.16 -1.23 -3.13
N VAL A 205 -12.42 -2.45 -3.59
CA VAL A 205 -13.36 -3.37 -2.95
C VAL A 205 -12.67 -4.20 -1.86
N ASN A 206 -11.45 -4.66 -2.15
CA ASN A 206 -10.76 -5.61 -1.27
C ASN A 206 -9.88 -4.93 -0.23
N GLU A 207 -9.41 -3.72 -0.52
CA GLU A 207 -8.61 -2.94 0.42
C GLU A 207 -9.54 -1.98 1.16
N ALA A 208 -9.21 -1.62 2.41
CA ALA A 208 -10.02 -0.77 3.27
C ALA A 208 -10.00 0.71 2.83
N ILE A 209 -10.25 0.96 1.54
CA ILE A 209 -10.28 2.27 0.89
C ILE A 209 -11.68 2.88 1.11
N PRO A 210 -11.79 4.14 1.55
CA PRO A 210 -13.08 4.79 1.75
C PRO A 210 -13.97 4.74 0.49
N HIS A 211 -15.26 4.47 0.69
CA HIS A 211 -16.25 4.39 -0.38
C HIS A 211 -17.54 5.16 -0.01
N PRO A 212 -18.28 5.68 -1.01
CA PRO A 212 -19.39 6.62 -0.79
C PRO A 212 -20.70 5.96 -0.37
N VAL A 213 -20.85 4.65 -0.55
CA VAL A 213 -22.09 3.93 -0.25
C VAL A 213 -21.99 3.25 1.11
N LYS A 214 -23.05 3.33 1.92
CA LYS A 214 -23.16 2.60 3.19
C LYS A 214 -23.57 1.15 2.97
N GLY A 215 -23.00 0.23 3.77
CA GLY A 215 -23.26 -1.20 3.69
C GLY A 215 -22.27 -1.92 2.76
N ASP A 216 -22.61 -3.14 2.36
CA ASP A 216 -21.69 -4.02 1.62
C ASP A 216 -21.15 -3.35 0.35
N TRP A 217 -19.82 -3.30 0.26
CA TRP A 217 -19.11 -2.76 -0.89
C TRP A 217 -18.57 -3.92 -1.72
N THR A 218 -19.27 -4.24 -2.81
CA THR A 218 -18.93 -5.36 -3.70
C THR A 218 -18.36 -4.85 -5.02
N TYR A 219 -17.71 -5.73 -5.78
CA TYR A 219 -17.18 -5.39 -7.09
C TYR A 219 -18.24 -4.83 -8.04
N ASP A 220 -19.39 -5.49 -8.15
CA ASP A 220 -20.48 -5.04 -9.02
C ASP A 220 -20.98 -3.64 -8.62
N ARG A 221 -21.12 -3.37 -7.30
CA ARG A 221 -21.50 -2.04 -6.81
C ARG A 221 -20.45 -0.98 -7.11
N ALA A 222 -19.17 -1.29 -6.94
CA ALA A 222 -18.07 -0.38 -7.27
C ALA A 222 -18.08 -0.04 -8.76
N VAL A 223 -18.30 -1.03 -9.62
CA VAL A 223 -18.43 -0.86 -11.07
C VAL A 223 -19.64 0.02 -11.42
N GLU A 224 -20.82 -0.28 -10.88
CA GLU A 224 -22.04 0.52 -11.11
C GLU A 224 -21.84 1.98 -10.73
N TRP A 225 -21.27 2.22 -9.55
CA TRP A 225 -20.97 3.57 -9.07
C TRP A 225 -19.96 4.27 -9.99
N MET A 226 -18.88 3.59 -10.39
CA MET A 226 -17.85 4.14 -11.27
C MET A 226 -18.43 4.53 -12.64
N GLN A 227 -19.33 3.71 -13.20
CA GLN A 227 -20.00 4.03 -14.46
C GLN A 227 -20.96 5.21 -14.34
N ALA A 228 -21.66 5.36 -13.21
CA ALA A 228 -22.50 6.53 -12.94
C ALA A 228 -21.65 7.81 -12.86
N GLU A 229 -20.53 7.78 -12.16
CA GLU A 229 -19.62 8.93 -12.06
C GLU A 229 -18.93 9.28 -13.37
N LYS A 230 -18.57 8.29 -14.20
CA LYS A 230 -18.01 8.57 -15.52
C LYS A 230 -18.99 9.32 -16.42
N LYS A 231 -20.29 9.08 -16.28
CA LYS A 231 -21.33 9.83 -17.01
C LYS A 231 -21.41 11.29 -16.55
N SER A 232 -21.22 11.56 -15.25
CA SER A 232 -21.21 12.92 -14.71
C SER A 232 -19.87 13.64 -14.91
N GLN A 233 -18.76 12.91 -15.04
CA GLN A 233 -17.39 13.41 -15.16
C GLN A 233 -16.71 12.95 -16.47
N SER A 234 -17.33 13.29 -17.61
CA SER A 234 -16.87 12.88 -18.94
C SER A 234 -15.37 13.16 -19.16
N GLY A 235 -14.63 12.14 -19.62
CA GLY A 235 -13.21 12.23 -19.97
C GLY A 235 -12.22 11.93 -18.83
N LYS A 236 -12.67 11.74 -17.59
CA LYS A 236 -11.77 11.36 -16.47
C LYS A 236 -11.51 9.85 -16.41
N LYS A 237 -10.31 9.46 -15.96
CA LYS A 237 -9.98 8.05 -15.71
C LYS A 237 -10.59 7.57 -14.40
N ALA A 238 -10.82 6.27 -14.29
CA ALA A 238 -11.39 5.65 -13.08
C ALA A 238 -10.58 5.97 -11.81
N VAL A 239 -9.25 5.95 -11.92
CA VAL A 239 -8.35 6.30 -10.82
C VAL A 239 -8.54 7.76 -10.37
N ASP A 240 -8.79 8.69 -11.28
CA ASP A 240 -8.98 10.11 -10.93
C ASP A 240 -10.31 10.34 -10.19
N ILE A 241 -11.35 9.62 -10.63
CA ILE A 241 -12.66 9.64 -9.99
C ILE A 241 -12.58 9.07 -8.57
N LEU A 242 -11.91 7.93 -8.40
CA LEU A 242 -11.71 7.31 -7.08
C LEU A 242 -10.90 8.23 -6.16
N LEU A 243 -9.78 8.78 -6.62
CA LEU A 243 -8.95 9.67 -5.80
C LEU A 243 -9.71 10.93 -5.37
N HIS A 244 -10.57 11.45 -6.23
CA HIS A 244 -11.47 12.55 -5.86
C HIS A 244 -12.48 12.11 -4.79
N SER A 245 -12.99 10.87 -4.83
CA SER A 245 -13.91 10.32 -3.83
C SER A 245 -13.26 10.15 -2.46
N ILE A 246 -12.03 9.63 -2.39
CA ILE A 246 -11.34 9.41 -1.09
C ILE A 246 -10.84 10.70 -0.45
N SER A 247 -10.79 11.79 -1.24
CA SER A 247 -10.36 13.12 -0.77
C SER A 247 -11.49 13.92 -0.12
N LYS A 248 -12.75 13.56 -0.36
CA LYS A 248 -13.93 14.17 0.26
C LYS A 248 -14.10 13.65 1.70
#